data_AF-A0A2V9L951-F1
#
_entry.id   AF-A0A2V9L951-F1
#
_cell.length_a   1.000
_cell.length_b   1.000
_cell.length_c   1.000
_cell.angle_alpha   90.00
_cell.angle_beta   90.00
_cell.angle_gamma   90.00
#
_symmetry.space_group_name_H-M   'P 1'
#
loop_
_entity.id
_entity.type
_entity.pdbx_description
1 polymer ?
#
loop_
_entity_poly.entity_id
_entity_poly.type
_entity_poly.pdbx_seq_one_letter_code
_entity_poly.pdbx_strand_id
1 'polypeptide(L)' 'MGEYVVAGKIKRAQRLLRAGTETETIDRALDKVIAEHERNRLTRKANERFVRSGIKIKDVYGKLAG' A
#
# COMPACT_ATOMS: atom_id res chain seq x y z
N MET A 1 12.14 17.67 16.36
CA MET A 1 11.87 16.21 16.23
C MET A 1 11.26 15.83 14.88
N GLY A 2 10.27 16.56 14.35
CA GLY A 2 9.57 16.20 13.10
C GLY A 2 10.43 16.16 11.83
N GLU A 3 11.29 17.16 11.60
CA GLU A 3 12.17 17.21 10.42
C GLU A 3 13.15 16.02 10.34
N TYR A 4 13.70 15.59 11.47
CA TYR A 4 14.63 14.46 11.53
C TYR A 4 13.96 13.13 11.15
N VAL A 5 12.68 12.96 11.47
CA VAL A 5 11.92 11.75 11.09
C VAL A 5 11.68 11.71 9.58
N VAL A 6 11.39 12.87 8.97
CA VAL A 6 11.20 12.98 7.52
C VAL A 6 12.50 12.69 6.78
N ALA A 7 13.61 13.30 7.21
CA ALA A 7 14.94 13.04 6.62
C ALA A 7 15.33 11.55 6.69
N GLY A 8 15.05 10.88 7.82
CA GLY A 8 15.29 9.44 7.97
C GLY A 8 14.46 8.58 7.01
N LYS A 9 13.18 8.93 6.81
CA LYS A 9 12.29 8.26 5.85
C LYS A 9 12.75 8.47 4.42
N ILE A 10 13.15 9.69 4.06
CA ILE A 10 13.66 10.02 2.72
C ILE A 10 14.92 9.21 2.43
N LYS A 11 15.92 9.22 3.31
CA LYS A 11 17.16 8.44 3.13
C LYS A 11 16.92 6.93 2.97
N ARG A 12 15.87 6.39 3.60
CA ARG A 12 15.46 4.99 3.40
C ARG A 12 14.80 4.81 2.02
N ALA A 13 13.92 5.73 1.63
CA ALA A 13 13.29 5.70 0.32
C ALA A 13 14.31 5.85 -0.82
N GLN A 14 15.32 6.72 -0.70
CA GLN A 14 16.38 6.86 -1.72
C GLN A 14 17.07 5.52 -2.00
N ARG A 15 17.39 4.76 -0.94
CA ARG A 15 17.99 3.43 -1.04
C ARG A 15 17.07 2.40 -1.69
N LEU A 16 15.79 2.37 -1.30
CA LEU A 16 14.80 1.43 -1.84
C LEU A 16 14.45 1.73 -3.30
N LEU A 17 14.42 3.01 -3.67
CA LEU A 17 14.06 3.49 -4.99
C LEU A 17 15.28 3.69 -5.89
N ARG A 18 16.50 3.50 -5.38
CA ARG A 18 17.78 3.71 -6.08
C ARG A 18 17.87 5.11 -6.71
N ALA A 19 17.46 6.13 -5.96
CA ALA A 19 17.48 7.53 -6.38
C ALA A 19 18.69 8.25 -5.79
N GLY A 20 19.33 9.10 -6.59
CA GLY A 20 20.50 9.89 -6.21
C GLY A 20 20.14 11.19 -5.48
N THR A 21 18.91 11.70 -5.67
CA THR A 21 18.45 12.94 -5.05
C THR A 21 17.14 12.76 -4.29
N GLU A 22 16.82 13.71 -3.41
CA GLU A 22 15.53 13.74 -2.71
C GLU A 22 14.37 13.93 -3.69
N THR A 23 14.50 14.85 -4.65
CA THR A 23 13.49 15.10 -5.68
C THR A 23 13.21 13.85 -6.52
N GLU A 24 14.24 13.15 -6.97
CA GLU A 24 14.09 11.90 -7.72
C GLU A 24 13.44 10.79 -6.87
N THR A 25 13.69 10.81 -5.56
CA THR A 25 13.06 9.87 -4.63
C THR A 25 11.57 10.14 -4.51
N ILE A 26 11.18 11.41 -4.43
CA ILE A 26 9.76 11.83 -4.40
C ILE A 26 9.08 11.45 -5.72
N ASP A 27 9.69 11.76 -6.85
CA ASP A 27 9.15 11.47 -8.18
C ASP A 27 8.87 9.97 -8.38
N ARG A 28 9.88 9.13 -8.13
CA ARG A 28 9.73 7.66 -8.20
C ARG A 28 8.75 7.10 -7.16
N ALA A 29 8.63 7.74 -6.00
CA ALA A 29 7.64 7.33 -5.00
C ALA A 29 6.22 7.61 -5.49
N LEU A 30 5.99 8.77 -6.10
CA LEU A 30 4.71 9.13 -6.70
C LEU A 30 4.32 8.17 -7.82
N ASP A 31 5.24 7.88 -8.75
CA ASP A 31 5.03 6.90 -9.82
C ASP A 31 4.60 5.53 -9.28
N LYS A 32 5.29 5.04 -8.24
CA LYS A 32 4.95 3.77 -7.63
C LYS A 32 3.57 3.77 -6.99
N VAL A 33 3.22 4.83 -6.26
CA VAL A 33 1.91 4.96 -5.60
C VAL A 33 0.79 5.02 -6.62
N ILE A 34 0.96 5.75 -7.72
CA ILE A 34 -0.02 5.82 -8.81
C ILE A 34 -0.18 4.44 -9.46
N ALA A 35 0.92 3.79 -9.86
CA ALA A 35 0.86 2.48 -10.49
C ALA A 35 0.27 1.41 -9.56
N GLU A 36 0.56 1.46 -8.27
CA GLU A 36 -0.06 0.57 -7.28
C GLU A 36 -1.55 0.84 -7.12
N HIS A 37 -1.97 2.11 -7.09
CA HIS A 37 -3.37 2.48 -7.01
C HIS A 37 -4.15 1.95 -8.22
N GLU A 38 -3.62 2.11 -9.42
CA GLU A 38 -4.23 1.62 -10.66
C GLU A 38 -4.36 0.10 -10.67
N ARG A 39 -3.28 -0.62 -10.35
CA ARG A 39 -3.30 -2.09 -10.25
C ARG A 39 -4.33 -2.58 -9.23
N ASN A 40 -4.43 -1.89 -8.10
CA ASN A 40 -5.29 -2.32 -6.99
C ASN A 40 -6.73 -1.80 -7.11
N ARG A 41 -7.05 -0.92 -8.07
CA ARG A 41 -8.36 -0.26 -8.17
C ARG A 41 -9.52 -1.24 -8.28
N LEU A 42 -9.41 -2.25 -9.15
CA LEU A 42 -10.46 -3.25 -9.36
C LEU A 42 -10.60 -4.19 -8.15
N THR A 43 -9.46 -4.68 -7.63
CA THR A 43 -9.42 -5.55 -6.45
C THR A 43 -10.00 -4.84 -5.23
N ARG A 44 -9.64 -3.58 -5.00
CA ARG A 44 -10.17 -2.78 -3.89
C ARG A 44 -11.67 -2.61 -4.02
N LYS A 45 -12.18 -2.26 -5.22
CA LYS A 45 -13.61 -2.12 -5.47
C LYS A 45 -14.36 -3.44 -5.28
N ALA A 46 -13.79 -4.56 -5.72
CA ALA A 46 -14.37 -5.89 -5.52
C ALA A 46 -14.42 -6.24 -4.03
N ASN A 47 -13.34 -5.97 -3.29
CA ASN A 47 -13.26 -6.21 -1.86
C ASN A 47 -14.25 -5.34 -1.07
N GLU A 48 -14.35 -4.05 -1.39
CA GLU A 48 -15.35 -3.15 -0.79
C GLU A 48 -16.78 -3.64 -1.02
N ARG A 49 -17.10 -4.08 -2.24
CA ARG A 49 -18.40 -4.69 -2.56
C ARG A 49 -18.62 -5.99 -1.80
N PHE A 50 -17.59 -6.85 -1.72
CA PHE A 50 -17.63 -8.10 -1.00
C PHE A 50 -17.95 -7.89 0.48
N VAL A 51 -17.20 -7.03 1.17
CA VAL A 51 -17.41 -6.68 2.57
C VAL A 51 -18.80 -6.06 2.79
N ARG A 52 -19.22 -5.14 1.90
CA ARG A 52 -20.53 -4.49 2.03
C ARG A 52 -21.72 -5.40 1.72
N SER A 53 -21.52 -6.46 0.94
CA SER A 53 -22.61 -7.35 0.50
C SER A 53 -23.26 -8.15 1.63
N GLY A 54 -22.63 -8.21 2.82
CA GLY A 54 -23.14 -9.01 3.93
C GLY A 54 -23.09 -10.52 3.67
N ILE A 55 -22.26 -10.95 2.73
CA ILE A 55 -22.11 -12.36 2.36
C ILE A 55 -21.61 -13.19 3.56
N LYS A 56 -22.29 -14.30 3.84
CA LYS A 56 -21.87 -15.23 4.90
C LYS A 56 -20.91 -16.24 4.31
N ILE A 57 -19.63 -16.15 4.68
CA ILE A 57 -18.63 -17.16 4.33
C ILE A 57 -18.80 -18.34 5.29
N LYS A 58 -19.14 -19.51 4.75
CA LYS A 58 -19.19 -20.74 5.55
C LYS A 58 -17.76 -21.25 5.74
N ASP A 59 -17.35 -21.43 6.99
CA ASP A 59 -16.12 -22.10 7.32
C ASP A 59 -16.31 -23.61 7.13
N VAL A 60 -15.86 -24.12 5.98
CA VAL A 60 -15.95 -25.55 5.65
C VAL A 60 -14.92 -26.40 6.38
N TYR A 61 -13.86 -25.79 6.92
CA TYR A 61 -12.77 -26.51 7.59
C TYR A 61 -12.84 -26.40 9.11
N GLY A 62 -13.78 -25.64 9.66
CA GLY A 62 -13.99 -25.49 11.10
C GLY A 62 -12.79 -24.86 11.83
N LYS A 63 -11.98 -24.05 11.13
CA LYS A 63 -10.76 -23.43 11.68
C LYS A 63 -10.99 -22.07 12.33
N LEU A 64 -12.14 -21.44 12.08
CA LEU A 64 -12.46 -20.09 12.57
C LEU A 64 -13.24 -20.10 13.89
N ALA A 65 -13.67 -21.27 14.37
CA ALA A 65 -14.23 -21.45 15.70
C ALA A 65 -13.09 -21.68 16.70
N GLY A 66 -12.56 -20.59 17.26
CA GLY A 66 -11.74 -20.56 18.47
C GLY A 66 -12.47 -19.76 19.54
#